data_AF-A0A3A0BCM2-F1
#
_entry.id   AF-A0A3A0BCM2-F1
#
_cell.length_a   1.000
_cell.length_b   1.000
_cell.length_c   1.000
_cell.angle_alpha   90.00
_cell.angle_beta   90.00
_cell.angle_gamma   90.00
#
_symmetry.space_group_name_H-M   'P 1'
#
loop_
_entity.id
_entity.type
_entity.pdbx_description
1 polymer ?
#
loop_
_entity_poly.entity_id
_entity_poly.type
_entity_poly.pdbx_seq_one_letter_code
_entity_poly.pdbx_strand_id
1 'polypeptide(L)'
;MLNYLEILDRAHTGPYITEENWDLEKVAMTARRLVKKYKLEWNREELVTDDDALSEAIWQAGYEMAVELGAYSRTTERIIKLSQDEIDDGIRNMPQEIVMGEGKDARTLYARHLHDERAPLFFGGSPGTPVPERIFLANVMSYMQEPLIDLATCGTLVEVDGREVRTGNPIEIVSTRRELQYMRQGLKRVGRAGMGMLAAQSSVSELGDLAAAHPDYLRKCDSHLVPLLNELKMDHRNISRAVNSLEYGMINASLPCVIVGGLGGGPAGSAVVNVASFL
;
A
#
# COMPACT_ATOMS: atom_id res chain seq x y z
N MET A 1 20.65 -4.52 -3.87
CA MET A 1 19.57 -3.60 -4.30
C MET A 1 18.92 -4.17 -5.55
N LEU A 2 17.69 -4.67 -5.39
CA LEU A 2 16.85 -5.20 -6.46
C LEU A 2 16.56 -4.12 -7.51
N ASN A 3 16.84 -4.42 -8.78
CA ASN A 3 16.52 -3.53 -9.89
C ASN A 3 15.10 -3.81 -10.39
N TYR A 4 14.22 -2.80 -10.45
CA TYR A 4 12.85 -2.98 -10.94
C TYR A 4 12.81 -3.47 -12.41
N LEU A 5 13.87 -3.24 -13.19
CA LEU A 5 14.01 -3.82 -14.54
C LEU A 5 14.11 -5.34 -14.51
N GLU A 6 14.81 -5.92 -13.53
CA GLU A 6 14.86 -7.38 -13.36
C GLU A 6 13.50 -7.94 -12.96
N ILE A 7 12.73 -7.21 -12.15
CA ILE A 7 11.35 -7.59 -11.81
C ILE A 7 10.46 -7.57 -13.04
N LEU A 8 10.60 -6.57 -13.92
CA LEU A 8 9.91 -6.53 -15.22
C LEU A 8 10.31 -7.70 -16.11
N ASP A 9 11.60 -8.02 -16.21
CA ASP A 9 12.09 -9.17 -16.97
C ASP A 9 11.49 -10.48 -16.44
N ARG A 10 11.49 -10.68 -15.12
CA ARG A 10 10.87 -11.85 -14.46
C ARG A 10 9.37 -11.89 -14.67
N ALA A 11 8.68 -10.75 -14.66
CA ALA A 11 7.27 -10.68 -14.98
C ALA A 11 6.98 -11.16 -16.41
N HIS A 12 7.91 -11.00 -17.36
CA HIS A 12 7.75 -11.44 -18.75
C HIS A 12 8.28 -12.84 -19.05
N THR A 13 9.28 -13.31 -18.30
CA THR A 13 10.01 -14.56 -18.59
C THR A 13 9.80 -15.65 -17.56
N GLY A 14 9.23 -15.32 -16.40
CA GLY A 14 8.98 -16.24 -15.30
C GLY A 14 8.05 -17.39 -15.67
N PRO A 15 7.97 -18.46 -14.85
CA PRO A 15 7.14 -19.62 -15.13
C PRO A 15 5.67 -19.23 -15.32
N TYR A 16 5.06 -19.74 -16.38
CA TYR A 16 3.63 -19.52 -16.64
C TYR A 16 2.76 -20.32 -15.67
N ILE A 17 1.67 -19.71 -15.20
CA ILE A 17 0.60 -20.36 -14.44
C ILE A 17 -0.69 -19.55 -14.61
N THR A 18 -1.84 -20.20 -14.68
CA THR A 18 -3.12 -19.49 -14.69
C THR A 18 -3.40 -18.84 -13.33
N GLU A 19 -4.20 -17.77 -13.31
CA GLU A 19 -4.57 -17.12 -12.05
C GLU A 19 -5.28 -18.08 -11.09
N GLU A 20 -6.16 -18.95 -11.59
CA GLU A 20 -6.85 -19.96 -10.79
C GLU A 20 -5.88 -20.95 -10.12
N ASN A 21 -4.87 -21.42 -10.85
CA ASN A 21 -3.88 -22.36 -10.29
C ASN A 21 -2.92 -21.65 -9.34
N TRP A 22 -2.60 -20.37 -9.58
CA TRP A 22 -1.89 -19.57 -8.58
C TRP A 22 -2.69 -19.50 -7.28
N ASP A 23 -3.96 -19.17 -7.36
CA ASP A 23 -4.81 -19.00 -6.19
C ASP A 23 -4.98 -20.29 -5.40
N LEU A 24 -5.39 -21.37 -6.07
CA LEU A 24 -5.75 -22.62 -5.42
C LEU A 24 -4.53 -23.50 -5.13
N GLU A 25 -3.66 -23.73 -6.11
CA GLU A 25 -2.57 -24.69 -5.99
C GLU A 25 -1.31 -24.10 -5.36
N LYS A 26 -1.08 -22.78 -5.49
CA LYS A 26 0.06 -22.10 -4.88
C LYS A 26 -0.33 -21.48 -3.55
N VAL A 27 -1.14 -20.43 -3.55
CA VAL A 27 -1.41 -19.64 -2.33
C VAL A 27 -2.14 -20.47 -1.28
N ALA A 28 -3.33 -21.01 -1.61
CA ALA A 28 -4.18 -21.68 -0.62
C ALA A 28 -3.55 -22.97 -0.06
N MET A 29 -2.96 -23.80 -0.92
CA MET A 29 -2.30 -25.03 -0.49
C MET A 29 -1.03 -24.76 0.34
N THR A 30 -0.25 -23.73 -0.01
CA THR A 30 0.93 -23.33 0.76
C THR A 30 0.54 -22.80 2.13
N ALA A 31 -0.45 -21.90 2.20
CA ALA A 31 -0.96 -21.39 3.47
C ALA A 31 -1.43 -22.54 4.37
N ARG A 32 -2.24 -23.48 3.85
CA ARG A 32 -2.71 -24.66 4.61
C ARG A 32 -1.54 -25.54 5.10
N ARG A 33 -0.54 -25.77 4.25
CA ARG A 33 0.65 -26.57 4.61
C ARG A 33 1.43 -25.89 5.73
N LEU A 34 1.66 -24.58 5.63
CA LEU A 34 2.45 -23.81 6.59
C LEU A 34 1.73 -23.68 7.94
N VAL A 35 0.43 -23.41 7.95
CA VAL A 35 -0.39 -23.43 9.17
C VAL A 35 -0.24 -24.75 9.92
N LYS A 36 -0.29 -25.89 9.20
CA LYS A 36 -0.08 -27.21 9.81
C LYS A 36 1.37 -27.44 10.27
N LYS A 37 2.36 -27.03 9.47
CA LYS A 37 3.79 -27.19 9.76
C LYS A 37 4.19 -26.46 11.04
N TYR A 38 3.76 -25.21 11.17
CA TYR A 38 4.08 -24.32 12.29
C TYR A 38 3.05 -24.41 13.43
N LYS A 39 2.01 -25.26 13.29
CA LYS A 39 0.94 -25.46 14.29
C LYS A 39 0.28 -24.16 14.73
N LEU A 40 -0.04 -23.31 13.75
CA LEU A 40 -0.61 -21.98 14.00
C LEU A 40 -2.08 -22.09 14.36
N GLU A 41 -2.44 -21.54 15.51
CA GLU A 41 -3.81 -21.50 16.02
C GLU A 41 -4.15 -20.08 16.47
N TRP A 42 -5.42 -19.70 16.33
CA TRP A 42 -5.90 -18.39 16.76
C TRP A 42 -6.75 -18.50 18.02
N ASN A 43 -6.34 -17.80 19.07
CA ASN A 43 -7.13 -17.61 20.28
C ASN A 43 -8.10 -16.43 20.10
N ARG A 44 -9.41 -16.70 20.08
CA ARG A 44 -10.44 -15.66 19.85
C ARG A 44 -10.63 -14.73 21.04
N GLU A 45 -10.23 -15.16 22.23
CA GLU A 45 -10.33 -14.37 23.46
C GLU A 45 -9.16 -13.38 23.61
N GLU A 46 -8.19 -13.45 22.68
CA GLU A 46 -6.96 -12.66 22.70
C GLU A 46 -6.81 -11.92 21.35
N LEU A 47 -7.14 -10.63 21.35
CA LEU A 47 -7.11 -9.81 20.13
C LEU A 47 -5.69 -9.41 19.72
N VAL A 48 -4.82 -9.17 20.69
CA VAL A 48 -3.40 -8.84 20.50
C VAL A 48 -2.62 -9.80 21.38
N THR A 49 -1.72 -10.54 20.77
CA THR A 49 -0.87 -11.49 21.48
C THR A 49 0.51 -10.89 21.75
N ASP A 50 1.05 -11.19 22.93
CA ASP A 50 2.43 -10.95 23.33
C ASP A 50 3.24 -12.26 23.41
N ASP A 51 2.72 -13.36 22.84
CA ASP A 51 3.45 -14.62 22.69
C ASP A 51 4.51 -14.51 21.58
N ASP A 52 5.76 -14.35 22.01
CA ASP A 52 6.93 -14.30 21.12
C ASP A 52 7.06 -15.55 20.25
N ALA A 53 6.71 -16.74 20.77
CA ALA A 53 6.85 -17.99 20.03
C ALA A 53 5.81 -18.10 18.90
N LEU A 54 4.58 -17.65 19.15
CA LEU A 54 3.55 -17.56 18.11
C LEU A 54 3.92 -16.51 17.06
N SER A 55 4.40 -15.34 17.50
CA SER A 55 4.83 -14.26 16.62
C SER A 55 5.97 -14.70 15.68
N GLU A 56 6.99 -15.37 16.23
CA GLU A 56 8.10 -15.92 15.45
C GLU A 56 7.62 -17.03 14.50
N ALA A 57 6.71 -17.91 14.94
CA ALA A 57 6.17 -18.96 14.07
C ALA A 57 5.37 -18.39 12.88
N ILE A 58 4.60 -17.32 13.08
CA ILE A 58 3.89 -16.60 12.00
C ILE A 58 4.89 -15.95 11.05
N TRP A 59 5.92 -15.29 11.59
CA TRP A 59 6.99 -14.68 10.80
C TRP A 59 7.70 -15.72 9.91
N GLN A 60 8.19 -16.82 10.49
CA GLN A 60 8.88 -17.88 9.77
C GLN A 60 8.00 -18.54 8.70
N ALA A 61 6.72 -18.76 9.01
CA ALA A 61 5.76 -19.27 8.03
C ALA A 61 5.58 -18.29 6.86
N GLY A 62 5.39 -16.99 7.14
CA GLY A 62 5.21 -15.98 6.10
C GLY A 62 6.45 -15.78 5.25
N TYR A 63 7.63 -15.76 5.88
CA TYR A 63 8.91 -15.68 5.18
C TYR A 63 9.14 -16.90 4.27
N GLU A 64 8.88 -18.12 4.76
CA GLU A 64 8.93 -19.32 3.92
C GLU A 64 7.97 -19.23 2.73
N MET A 65 6.75 -18.70 2.94
CA MET A 65 5.80 -18.48 1.85
C MET A 65 6.30 -17.48 0.81
N ALA A 66 6.88 -16.35 1.24
CA ALA A 66 7.42 -15.32 0.36
C ALA A 66 8.56 -15.87 -0.51
N VAL A 67 9.52 -16.57 0.09
CA VAL A 67 10.64 -17.21 -0.64
C VAL A 67 10.13 -18.32 -1.58
N GLU A 68 9.19 -19.14 -1.12
CA GLU A 68 8.68 -20.27 -1.93
C GLU A 68 7.86 -19.79 -3.12
N LEU A 69 7.01 -18.77 -2.94
CA LEU A 69 6.05 -18.34 -3.95
C LEU A 69 6.56 -17.19 -4.80
N GLY A 70 7.16 -16.17 -4.20
CA GLY A 70 7.34 -14.86 -4.82
C GLY A 70 6.00 -14.16 -5.05
N ALA A 71 5.88 -13.44 -6.16
CA ALA A 71 4.64 -12.79 -6.56
C ALA A 71 4.13 -13.30 -7.92
N TYR A 72 2.85 -13.08 -8.20
CA TYR A 72 2.22 -13.39 -9.49
C TYR A 72 1.92 -12.12 -10.28
N SER A 73 2.39 -12.08 -11.52
CA SER A 73 2.01 -11.04 -12.48
C SER A 73 0.70 -11.43 -13.16
N ARG A 74 -0.38 -10.73 -12.83
CA ARG A 74 -1.69 -10.92 -13.48
C ARG A 74 -1.69 -10.51 -14.94
N THR A 75 -0.83 -9.57 -15.34
CA THR A 75 -0.77 -9.07 -16.72
C THR A 75 -0.19 -10.10 -17.69
N THR A 76 0.75 -10.91 -17.21
CA THR A 76 1.52 -11.84 -18.05
C THR A 76 1.30 -13.31 -17.69
N GLU A 77 0.53 -13.58 -16.63
CA GLU A 77 0.26 -14.91 -16.08
C GLU A 77 1.54 -15.67 -15.72
N ARG A 78 2.45 -14.98 -15.01
CA ARG A 78 3.78 -15.49 -14.69
C ARG A 78 4.15 -15.26 -13.24
N ILE A 79 4.96 -16.19 -12.73
CA ILE A 79 5.52 -16.09 -11.38
C ILE A 79 6.80 -15.25 -11.41
N ILE A 80 6.81 -14.17 -10.63
CA ILE A 80 7.97 -13.35 -10.32
C ILE A 80 8.63 -13.96 -9.08
N LYS A 81 9.70 -14.72 -9.29
CA LYS A 81 10.47 -15.32 -8.19
C LYS A 81 11.38 -14.28 -7.54
N LEU A 82 11.36 -14.27 -6.21
CA LEU A 82 12.29 -13.55 -5.34
C LEU A 82 13.16 -14.59 -4.63
N SER A 83 14.46 -14.34 -4.61
CA SER A 83 15.40 -15.15 -3.86
C SER A 83 15.40 -14.74 -2.39
N GLN A 84 15.90 -15.65 -1.54
CA GLN A 84 16.08 -15.38 -0.14
C GLN A 84 16.96 -14.14 0.11
N ASP A 85 18.08 -14.04 -0.63
CA ASP A 85 19.02 -12.92 -0.52
C ASP A 85 18.38 -11.57 -0.87
N GLU A 86 17.45 -11.54 -1.84
CA GLU A 86 16.72 -10.32 -2.22
C GLU A 86 15.75 -9.87 -1.13
N ILE A 87 15.01 -10.81 -0.54
CA ILE A 87 14.10 -10.53 0.58
C ILE A 87 14.92 -10.04 1.79
N ASP A 88 16.03 -10.71 2.11
CA ASP A 88 16.92 -10.33 3.20
C ASP A 88 17.59 -8.97 2.97
N ASP A 89 17.98 -8.64 1.74
CA ASP A 89 18.45 -7.30 1.36
C ASP A 89 17.36 -6.25 1.58
N GLY A 90 16.11 -6.55 1.20
CA GLY A 90 14.95 -5.68 1.44
C GLY A 90 14.74 -5.39 2.93
N ILE A 91 14.70 -6.44 3.77
CA ILE A 91 14.52 -6.32 5.22
C ILE A 91 15.65 -5.48 5.85
N ARG A 92 16.92 -5.78 5.53
CA ARG A 92 18.08 -5.11 6.13
C ARG A 92 18.15 -3.62 5.78
N ASN A 93 17.71 -3.24 4.58
CA ASN A 93 17.79 -1.86 4.11
C ASN A 93 16.49 -1.07 4.28
N MET A 94 15.46 -1.65 4.90
CA MET A 94 14.17 -0.98 5.10
C MET A 94 14.33 0.23 6.05
N PRO A 95 13.88 1.44 5.66
CA PRO A 95 13.93 2.59 6.54
C PRO A 95 13.09 2.36 7.80
N GLN A 96 13.68 2.65 8.96
CA GLN A 96 12.98 2.55 10.26
C GLN A 96 12.22 3.82 10.62
N GLU A 97 12.57 4.94 9.96
CA GLU A 97 11.92 6.24 10.11
C GLU A 97 11.77 6.91 8.74
N ILE A 98 10.67 7.63 8.54
CA ILE A 98 10.35 8.37 7.31
C ILE A 98 9.79 9.73 7.69
N VAL A 99 10.39 10.82 7.20
CA VAL A 99 9.85 12.17 7.39
C VAL A 99 8.85 12.49 6.29
N MET A 100 7.62 12.81 6.69
CA MET A 100 6.54 13.26 5.82
C MET A 100 6.22 14.73 6.02
N GLY A 101 5.94 15.44 4.93
CA GLY A 101 5.72 16.88 4.94
C GLY A 101 6.99 17.70 5.11
N GLU A 102 6.83 18.98 5.40
CA GLU A 102 7.94 19.95 5.48
C GLU A 102 7.67 21.07 6.50
N GLY A 103 8.76 21.73 6.94
CA GLY A 103 8.69 22.85 7.88
C GLY A 103 8.05 22.48 9.22
N LYS A 104 7.25 23.39 9.78
CA LYS A 104 6.60 23.23 11.09
C LYS A 104 5.56 22.09 11.13
N ASP A 105 5.09 21.66 9.96
CA ASP A 105 4.03 20.67 9.81
C ASP A 105 4.60 19.26 9.53
N ALA A 106 5.92 19.13 9.39
CA ALA A 106 6.58 17.85 9.15
C ALA A 106 6.37 16.88 10.32
N ARG A 107 6.31 15.59 10.01
CA ARG A 107 6.15 14.49 10.98
C ARG A 107 7.03 13.31 10.59
N THR A 108 7.66 12.70 11.59
CA THR A 108 8.44 11.48 11.40
C THR A 108 7.54 10.28 11.68
N LEU A 109 7.28 9.46 10.66
CA LEU A 109 6.78 8.09 10.85
C LEU A 109 7.91 7.25 11.45
N TYR A 110 7.59 6.44 12.44
CA TYR A 110 8.54 5.60 13.15
C TYR A 110 7.93 4.24 13.48
N ALA A 111 8.76 3.21 13.57
CA ALA A 111 8.34 1.90 14.02
C ALA A 111 7.92 1.92 15.51
N ARG A 112 6.79 1.27 15.81
CA ARG A 112 6.29 1.02 17.17
C ARG A 112 6.37 -0.47 17.46
N HIS A 113 6.79 -0.81 18.67
CA HIS A 113 6.81 -2.18 19.17
C HIS A 113 5.58 -2.46 20.04
N LEU A 114 5.36 -3.73 20.40
CA LEU A 114 4.40 -4.07 21.44
C LEU A 114 4.73 -3.29 22.72
N HIS A 115 3.69 -2.80 23.39
CA HIS A 115 3.77 -1.97 24.59
C HIS A 115 4.43 -0.59 24.43
N ASP A 116 4.67 -0.13 23.20
CA ASP A 116 5.14 1.24 22.96
C ASP A 116 4.05 2.27 23.32
N GLU A 117 4.32 3.07 24.34
CA GLU A 117 3.40 4.09 24.86
C GLU A 117 3.30 5.32 23.95
N ARG A 118 4.21 5.51 22.99
CA ARG A 118 4.13 6.61 22.02
C ARG A 118 2.88 6.44 21.16
N ALA A 119 2.10 7.52 21.01
CA ALA A 119 0.91 7.49 20.17
C ALA A 119 1.27 7.34 18.68
N PRO A 120 0.53 6.52 17.90
CA PRO A 120 0.75 6.47 16.45
C PRO A 120 0.47 7.83 15.82
N LEU A 121 1.00 8.07 14.62
CA LEU A 121 0.59 9.23 13.83
C LEU A 121 -0.78 9.00 13.21
N PHE A 122 -1.59 10.05 13.17
CA PHE A 122 -2.95 9.98 12.64
C PHE A 122 -3.04 10.56 11.23
N PHE A 123 -3.39 9.71 10.26
CA PHE A 123 -3.79 10.14 8.93
C PHE A 123 -5.29 10.50 8.94
N GLY A 124 -5.62 11.76 8.70
CA GLY A 124 -6.99 12.26 8.71
C GLY A 124 -7.55 12.46 7.31
N GLY A 125 -8.71 11.87 7.03
CA GLY A 125 -9.42 12.00 5.76
C GLY A 125 -10.46 10.91 5.56
N SER A 126 -10.96 10.81 4.33
CA SER A 126 -11.97 9.85 3.89
C SER A 126 -11.37 8.86 2.88
N PRO A 127 -10.34 8.06 3.28
CA PRO A 127 -9.47 7.33 2.36
C PRO A 127 -10.25 6.53 1.30
N GLY A 128 -10.07 6.89 0.03
CA GLY A 128 -10.67 6.21 -1.12
C GLY A 128 -12.20 6.31 -1.23
N THR A 129 -12.87 7.00 -0.31
CA THR A 129 -14.33 7.15 -0.32
C THR A 129 -14.76 8.01 -1.50
N PRO A 130 -15.77 7.62 -2.29
CA PRO A 130 -16.30 8.48 -3.35
C PRO A 130 -16.94 9.76 -2.78
N VAL A 131 -16.44 10.93 -3.17
CA VAL A 131 -16.87 12.25 -2.67
C VAL A 131 -17.25 13.18 -3.83
N PRO A 132 -18.47 13.75 -3.81
CA PRO A 132 -18.87 14.77 -4.79
C PRO A 132 -17.98 16.02 -4.73
N GLU A 133 -17.66 16.59 -5.89
CA GLU A 133 -16.69 17.71 -5.99
C GLU A 133 -17.11 18.90 -5.13
N ARG A 134 -18.41 19.22 -5.15
CA ARG A 134 -19.00 20.35 -4.42
C ARG A 134 -18.73 20.35 -2.90
N ILE A 135 -18.48 19.18 -2.30
CA ILE A 135 -18.18 19.05 -0.87
C ILE A 135 -16.72 18.66 -0.60
N PHE A 136 -15.94 18.35 -1.63
CA PHE A 136 -14.61 17.76 -1.48
C PHE A 136 -13.68 18.61 -0.61
N LEU A 137 -13.59 19.91 -0.92
CA LEU A 137 -12.74 20.83 -0.16
C LEU A 137 -13.16 20.97 1.30
N ALA A 138 -14.47 21.03 1.57
CA ALA A 138 -14.99 21.10 2.93
C ALA A 138 -14.73 19.79 3.70
N ASN A 139 -14.87 18.65 3.03
CA ASN A 139 -14.60 17.33 3.59
C ASN A 139 -13.14 17.18 4.01
N VAL A 140 -12.17 17.51 3.15
CA VAL A 140 -10.75 17.36 3.53
C VAL A 140 -10.35 18.36 4.62
N MET A 141 -10.86 19.60 4.57
CA MET A 141 -10.59 20.62 5.59
C MET A 141 -11.11 20.21 6.97
N SER A 142 -12.23 19.48 7.07
CA SER A 142 -12.77 19.06 8.36
C SER A 142 -11.84 18.11 9.12
N TYR A 143 -10.97 17.37 8.43
CA TYR A 143 -9.93 16.57 9.08
C TYR A 143 -8.64 17.36 9.29
N MET A 144 -8.18 18.09 8.27
CA MET A 144 -6.89 18.79 8.29
C MET A 144 -6.80 19.85 9.41
N GLN A 145 -7.91 20.47 9.78
CA GLN A 145 -7.97 21.47 10.85
C GLN A 145 -7.85 20.88 12.26
N GLU A 146 -8.09 19.57 12.41
CA GLU A 146 -8.11 18.94 13.72
C GLU A 146 -6.67 18.81 14.27
N PRO A 147 -6.43 19.22 15.52
CA PRO A 147 -5.07 19.26 16.09
C PRO A 147 -4.47 17.86 16.28
N LEU A 148 -5.32 16.82 16.37
CA LEU A 148 -4.88 15.42 16.50
C LEU A 148 -4.47 14.79 15.17
N ILE A 149 -4.76 15.43 14.03
CA ILE A 149 -4.39 14.90 12.72
C ILE A 149 -2.97 15.34 12.38
N ASP A 150 -2.10 14.38 12.10
CA ASP A 150 -0.69 14.60 11.78
C ASP A 150 -0.45 14.72 10.28
N LEU A 151 -1.13 13.89 9.50
CA LEU A 151 -0.96 13.73 8.06
C LEU A 151 -2.32 13.71 7.37
N ALA A 152 -2.40 14.17 6.13
CA ALA A 152 -3.66 14.27 5.40
C ALA A 152 -3.87 13.09 4.44
N THR A 153 -5.10 12.62 4.36
CA THR A 153 -5.59 11.77 3.26
C THR A 153 -6.96 12.27 2.78
N CYS A 154 -7.54 11.64 1.77
CA CYS A 154 -8.78 12.11 1.16
C CYS A 154 -9.58 10.98 0.50
N GLY A 155 -10.78 11.33 0.04
CA GLY A 155 -11.59 10.48 -0.83
C GLY A 155 -11.22 10.66 -2.30
N THR A 156 -12.03 10.06 -3.17
CA THR A 156 -11.92 10.18 -4.63
C THR A 156 -12.98 11.13 -5.16
N LEU A 157 -12.65 11.90 -6.19
CA LEU A 157 -13.64 12.72 -6.89
C LEU A 157 -14.49 11.84 -7.81
N VAL A 158 -15.81 11.88 -7.64
CA VAL A 158 -16.77 11.20 -8.54
C VAL A 158 -17.06 12.00 -9.81
N GLU A 159 -16.90 13.32 -9.75
CA GLU A 159 -17.02 14.22 -10.89
C GLU A 159 -16.02 15.38 -10.81
N VAL A 160 -15.73 16.01 -11.95
CA VAL A 160 -14.99 17.29 -12.04
C VAL A 160 -15.68 18.21 -13.04
N ASP A 161 -16.01 19.43 -12.62
CA ASP A 161 -16.69 20.45 -13.43
C ASP A 161 -17.93 19.86 -14.15
N GLY A 162 -18.70 19.05 -13.41
CA GLY A 162 -19.90 18.36 -13.89
C GLY A 162 -19.68 17.15 -14.80
N ARG A 163 -18.44 16.65 -14.95
CA ARG A 163 -18.11 15.47 -15.76
C ARG A 163 -17.76 14.30 -14.87
N GLU A 164 -18.40 13.17 -15.09
CA GLU A 164 -18.11 11.89 -14.43
C GLU A 164 -16.65 11.49 -14.63
N VAL A 165 -16.00 11.08 -13.54
CA VAL A 165 -14.63 10.54 -13.59
C VAL A 165 -14.67 9.08 -14.03
N ARG A 166 -13.86 8.74 -15.03
CA ARG A 166 -13.73 7.37 -15.55
C ARG A 166 -12.28 6.94 -15.54
N THR A 167 -11.99 5.81 -14.90
CA THR A 167 -10.66 5.19 -14.88
C THR A 167 -10.13 4.98 -16.30
N GLY A 168 -8.84 5.23 -16.49
CA GLY A 168 -8.12 5.05 -17.76
C GLY A 168 -8.46 6.10 -18.83
N ASN A 169 -9.28 7.10 -18.52
CA ASN A 169 -9.64 8.17 -19.47
C ASN A 169 -8.89 9.47 -19.14
N PRO A 170 -8.74 10.41 -20.09
CA PRO A 170 -8.11 11.70 -19.83
C PRO A 170 -8.72 12.50 -18.67
N ILE A 171 -10.00 12.28 -18.35
CA ILE A 171 -10.66 12.91 -17.21
C ILE A 171 -10.07 12.48 -15.86
N GLU A 172 -9.46 11.29 -15.77
CA GLU A 172 -8.78 10.81 -14.56
C GLU A 172 -7.53 11.62 -14.23
N ILE A 173 -6.81 12.08 -15.26
CA ILE A 173 -5.67 13.00 -15.10
C ILE A 173 -6.16 14.31 -14.49
N VAL A 174 -7.30 14.81 -14.99
CA VAL A 174 -7.92 16.05 -14.49
C VAL A 174 -8.40 15.88 -13.05
N SER A 175 -9.07 14.76 -12.72
CA SER A 175 -9.57 14.50 -11.37
C SER A 175 -8.43 14.31 -10.37
N THR A 176 -7.39 13.57 -10.71
CA THR A 176 -6.22 13.40 -9.84
C THR A 176 -5.58 14.74 -9.51
N ARG A 177 -5.38 15.60 -10.50
CA ARG A 177 -4.79 16.94 -10.28
C ARG A 177 -5.73 17.86 -9.51
N ARG A 178 -7.04 17.82 -9.80
CA ARG A 178 -8.07 18.61 -9.11
C ARG A 178 -8.15 18.24 -7.63
N GLU A 179 -8.12 16.95 -7.32
CA GLU A 179 -8.04 16.44 -5.95
C GLU A 179 -6.85 17.04 -5.20
N LEU A 180 -5.65 16.91 -5.77
CA LEU A 180 -4.41 17.38 -5.14
C LEU A 180 -4.40 18.91 -5.01
N GLN A 181 -4.99 19.64 -5.94
CA GLN A 181 -5.21 21.08 -5.83
C GLN A 181 -6.13 21.43 -4.65
N TYR A 182 -7.24 20.71 -4.46
CA TYR A 182 -8.10 20.92 -3.30
C TYR A 182 -7.40 20.57 -1.99
N MET A 183 -6.59 19.50 -1.97
CA MET A 183 -5.79 19.14 -0.80
C MET A 183 -4.83 20.27 -0.41
N ARG A 184 -4.04 20.79 -1.37
CA ARG A 184 -3.13 21.93 -1.16
C ARG A 184 -3.87 23.18 -0.72
N GLN A 185 -5.00 23.47 -1.35
CA GLN A 185 -5.84 24.61 -0.99
C GLN A 185 -6.38 24.48 0.44
N GLY A 186 -6.85 23.29 0.84
CA GLY A 186 -7.34 23.00 2.18
C GLY A 186 -6.25 23.20 3.23
N LEU A 187 -5.09 22.57 3.05
CA LEU A 187 -3.94 22.71 3.93
C LEU A 187 -3.49 24.17 4.11
N LYS A 188 -3.48 24.95 3.03
CA LYS A 188 -3.19 26.38 3.09
C LYS A 188 -4.23 27.15 3.91
N ARG A 189 -5.52 26.86 3.72
CA ARG A 189 -6.63 27.54 4.43
C ARG A 189 -6.61 27.25 5.94
N VAL A 190 -6.24 26.05 6.35
CA VAL A 190 -6.13 25.68 7.77
C VAL A 190 -4.77 26.04 8.39
N GLY A 191 -3.88 26.68 7.63
CA GLY A 191 -2.57 27.17 8.13
C GLY A 191 -1.52 26.08 8.32
N ARG A 192 -1.68 24.92 7.65
CA ARG A 192 -0.82 23.72 7.76
C ARG A 192 -0.27 23.28 6.40
N ALA A 193 0.18 24.24 5.59
CA ALA A 193 0.60 24.03 4.20
C ALA A 193 1.74 23.00 4.04
N GLY A 194 2.55 22.80 5.08
CA GLY A 194 3.66 21.85 5.06
C GLY A 194 3.25 20.40 5.35
N MET A 195 2.02 20.13 5.78
CA MET A 195 1.58 18.78 6.19
C MET A 195 1.82 17.76 5.06
N GLY A 196 2.33 16.58 5.43
CA GLY A 196 2.51 15.46 4.50
C GLY A 196 1.19 14.81 4.12
N MET A 197 1.11 14.26 2.90
CA MET A 197 -0.10 13.66 2.35
C MET A 197 0.07 12.19 1.98
N LEU A 198 -0.98 11.39 2.16
CA LEU A 198 -1.25 10.15 1.43
C LEU A 198 -2.48 10.42 0.55
N ALA A 199 -2.26 10.87 -0.69
CA ALA A 199 -3.32 11.41 -1.55
C ALA A 199 -3.28 10.80 -2.95
N ALA A 200 -3.80 11.52 -3.96
CA ALA A 200 -4.04 11.05 -5.32
C ALA A 200 -5.01 9.85 -5.39
N GLN A 201 -6.00 9.82 -4.51
CA GLN A 201 -6.93 8.70 -4.38
C GLN A 201 -7.83 8.53 -5.62
N SER A 202 -8.06 9.61 -6.36
CA SER A 202 -8.73 9.64 -7.66
C SER A 202 -7.91 8.99 -8.79
N SER A 203 -6.66 8.60 -8.54
CA SER A 203 -5.83 7.85 -9.48
C SER A 203 -6.01 6.35 -9.31
N VAL A 204 -6.87 5.75 -10.12
CA VAL A 204 -7.13 4.30 -10.13
C VAL A 204 -6.25 3.60 -11.16
N SER A 205 -5.93 4.24 -12.28
CA SER A 205 -4.98 3.76 -13.29
C SER A 205 -3.59 4.40 -13.13
N GLU A 206 -2.64 3.86 -13.88
CA GLU A 206 -1.30 4.39 -14.08
C GLU A 206 -1.30 5.82 -14.69
N LEU A 207 -2.34 6.22 -15.43
CA LEU A 207 -2.44 7.58 -15.96
C LEU A 207 -2.66 8.62 -14.86
N GLY A 208 -3.53 8.30 -13.90
CA GLY A 208 -3.74 9.14 -12.74
C GLY A 208 -2.48 9.21 -11.87
N ASP A 209 -1.82 8.07 -11.66
CA ASP A 209 -0.59 7.99 -10.87
C ASP A 209 0.52 8.89 -11.43
N LEU A 210 0.80 8.77 -12.73
CA LEU A 210 1.75 9.64 -13.43
C LEU A 210 1.34 11.12 -13.34
N ALA A 211 0.04 11.42 -13.35
CA ALA A 211 -0.47 12.79 -13.25
C ALA A 211 -0.24 13.44 -11.87
N ALA A 212 -0.05 12.64 -10.83
CA ALA A 212 0.15 13.10 -9.45
C ALA A 212 1.60 13.53 -9.14
N ALA A 213 2.58 12.99 -9.89
CA ALA A 213 4.01 13.23 -9.70
C ALA A 213 4.44 14.63 -10.18
N HIS A 214 4.22 15.65 -9.35
CA HIS A 214 4.63 17.03 -9.62
C HIS A 214 4.75 17.83 -8.31
N PRO A 215 5.71 18.78 -8.18
CA PRO A 215 5.90 19.53 -6.93
C PRO A 215 4.65 20.30 -6.44
N ASP A 216 3.81 20.76 -7.36
CA ASP A 216 2.52 21.42 -7.03
C ASP A 216 1.43 20.44 -6.58
N TYR A 217 1.64 19.13 -6.75
CA TYR A 217 0.72 18.04 -6.45
C TYR A 217 1.27 17.20 -5.30
N LEU A 218 1.73 15.95 -5.54
CA LEU A 218 2.49 15.19 -4.55
C LEU A 218 3.97 15.58 -4.59
N ARG A 219 4.51 16.06 -3.46
CA ARG A 219 5.95 16.31 -3.29
C ARG A 219 6.66 14.99 -2.97
N LYS A 220 7.99 15.04 -2.98
CA LYS A 220 8.84 13.92 -2.54
C LYS A 220 8.63 13.49 -1.08
N CYS A 221 8.20 14.42 -0.22
CA CYS A 221 7.86 14.16 1.18
C CYS A 221 6.37 13.80 1.40
N ASP A 222 5.61 13.60 0.31
CA ASP A 222 4.28 13.03 0.33
C ASP A 222 4.34 11.57 -0.18
N SER A 223 3.23 10.86 -0.04
CA SER A 223 3.13 9.45 -0.38
C SER A 223 1.94 9.14 -1.28
N HIS A 224 2.08 8.04 -2.02
CA HIS A 224 1.03 7.47 -2.84
C HIS A 224 0.94 5.95 -2.65
N LEU A 225 -0.26 5.41 -2.83
CA LEU A 225 -0.52 3.99 -2.65
C LEU A 225 -0.01 3.16 -3.84
N VAL A 226 0.76 2.12 -3.53
CA VAL A 226 1.10 1.03 -4.43
C VAL A 226 0.44 -0.24 -3.87
N PRO A 227 -0.80 -0.57 -4.28
CA PRO A 227 -1.51 -1.69 -3.72
C PRO A 227 -0.95 -3.02 -4.24
N LEU A 228 -0.95 -4.04 -3.39
CA LEU A 228 -0.74 -5.43 -3.78
C LEU A 228 -2.10 -6.10 -3.97
N LEU A 229 -2.25 -6.87 -5.04
CA LEU A 229 -3.50 -7.56 -5.35
C LEU A 229 -3.59 -8.89 -4.57
N ASN A 230 -4.82 -9.29 -4.24
CA ASN A 230 -5.07 -10.48 -3.42
C ASN A 230 -4.87 -11.80 -4.18
N GLU A 231 -4.05 -12.74 -3.74
CA GLU A 231 -2.98 -12.60 -2.73
C GLU A 231 -1.62 -12.83 -3.39
N LEU A 232 -0.60 -12.08 -2.95
CA LEU A 232 0.75 -12.09 -3.53
C LEU A 232 0.75 -11.82 -5.04
N LYS A 233 -0.11 -10.91 -5.50
CA LYS A 233 -0.27 -10.57 -6.92
C LYS A 233 0.08 -9.11 -7.19
N MET A 234 0.57 -8.86 -8.39
CA MET A 234 0.75 -7.53 -8.95
C MET A 234 0.34 -7.54 -10.43
N ASP A 235 0.10 -6.37 -10.97
CA ASP A 235 -0.05 -6.16 -12.41
C ASP A 235 0.87 -5.04 -12.89
N HIS A 236 0.93 -4.83 -14.21
CA HIS A 236 1.74 -3.76 -14.78
C HIS A 236 1.32 -2.37 -14.29
N ARG A 237 0.07 -2.16 -13.85
CA ARG A 237 -0.36 -0.88 -13.29
C ARG A 237 0.30 -0.68 -11.94
N ASN A 238 0.31 -1.69 -11.06
CA ASN A 238 1.02 -1.63 -9.78
C ASN A 238 2.51 -1.38 -9.97
N ILE A 239 3.15 -2.10 -10.90
CA ILE A 239 4.57 -1.93 -11.19
C ILE A 239 4.85 -0.53 -11.75
N SER A 240 3.99 0.00 -12.62
CA SER A 240 4.14 1.36 -13.17
C SER A 240 4.12 2.43 -12.06
N ARG A 241 3.26 2.28 -11.05
CA ARG A 241 3.21 3.18 -9.89
C ARG A 241 4.52 3.14 -9.10
N ALA A 242 5.02 1.93 -8.82
CA ALA A 242 6.27 1.75 -8.10
C ALA A 242 7.45 2.41 -8.84
N VAL A 243 7.55 2.20 -10.16
CA VAL A 243 8.58 2.82 -11.01
C VAL A 243 8.47 4.34 -10.99
N ASN A 244 7.27 4.89 -11.20
CA ASN A 244 7.04 6.33 -11.19
C ASN A 244 7.48 6.97 -9.87
N SER A 245 7.07 6.38 -8.74
CA SER A 245 7.43 6.90 -7.42
C SER A 245 8.92 6.82 -7.12
N LEU A 246 9.59 5.73 -7.51
CA LEU A 246 11.04 5.58 -7.33
C LEU A 246 11.82 6.63 -8.13
N GLU A 247 11.43 6.86 -9.38
CA GLU A 247 12.08 7.85 -10.27
C GLU A 247 11.80 9.29 -9.84
N TYR A 248 10.55 9.61 -9.50
CA TYR A 248 10.19 10.94 -9.02
C TYR A 248 10.76 11.22 -7.61
N GLY A 249 10.82 10.19 -6.78
CA GLY A 249 11.28 10.24 -5.39
C GLY A 249 10.17 10.55 -4.38
N MET A 250 8.91 10.17 -4.65
CA MET A 250 7.85 10.19 -3.64
C MET A 250 7.82 8.90 -2.83
N ILE A 251 7.25 8.97 -1.62
CA ILE A 251 7.19 7.83 -0.72
C ILE A 251 6.15 6.81 -1.22
N ASN A 252 6.56 5.57 -1.40
CA ASN A 252 5.64 4.47 -1.68
C ASN A 252 4.96 4.00 -0.39
N ALA A 253 3.63 4.02 -0.39
CA ALA A 253 2.83 3.38 0.64
C ALA A 253 2.31 2.04 0.11
N SER A 254 2.95 0.93 0.50
CA SER A 254 2.47 -0.41 0.17
C SER A 254 1.13 -0.67 0.86
N LEU A 255 0.21 -1.32 0.16
CA LEU A 255 -1.10 -1.69 0.70
C LEU A 255 -1.45 -3.15 0.34
N PRO A 256 -0.99 -4.12 1.15
CA PRO A 256 -1.54 -5.46 1.13
C PRO A 256 -2.86 -5.51 1.92
N CYS A 257 -3.92 -6.05 1.32
CA CYS A 257 -5.26 -6.11 1.90
C CYS A 257 -5.75 -7.56 2.08
N VAL A 258 -5.01 -8.38 2.83
CA VAL A 258 -5.30 -9.82 2.93
C VAL A 258 -6.73 -10.09 3.39
N ILE A 259 -7.41 -10.99 2.68
CA ILE A 259 -8.81 -11.32 2.93
C ILE A 259 -8.89 -12.51 3.89
N VAL A 260 -9.31 -12.24 5.13
CA VAL A 260 -9.65 -13.32 6.09
C VAL A 260 -10.88 -14.09 5.57
N GLY A 261 -10.73 -15.40 5.44
CA GLY A 261 -11.69 -16.28 4.78
C GLY A 261 -11.44 -16.46 3.27
N GLY A 262 -10.46 -15.76 2.70
CA GLY A 262 -10.02 -15.90 1.32
C GLY A 262 -9.02 -17.04 1.13
N LEU A 263 -7.98 -16.82 0.31
CA LEU A 263 -7.02 -17.86 -0.07
C LEU A 263 -6.17 -18.36 1.12
N GLY A 264 -5.89 -17.49 2.09
CA GLY A 264 -5.26 -17.88 3.35
C GLY A 264 -6.18 -18.70 4.27
N GLY A 265 -7.46 -18.85 3.94
CA GLY A 265 -8.45 -19.50 4.79
C GLY A 265 -8.73 -18.67 6.06
N GLY A 266 -8.69 -19.32 7.22
CA GLY A 266 -8.95 -18.66 8.51
C GLY A 266 -7.84 -17.68 8.95
N PRO A 267 -7.96 -17.12 10.16
CA PRO A 267 -7.04 -16.12 10.68
C PRO A 267 -5.56 -16.54 10.67
N ALA A 268 -5.26 -17.79 11.03
CA ALA A 268 -3.88 -18.31 11.06
C ALA A 268 -3.21 -18.24 9.67
N GLY A 269 -3.86 -18.75 8.62
CA GLY A 269 -3.29 -18.70 7.27
C GLY A 269 -3.30 -17.30 6.67
N SER A 270 -4.30 -16.48 7.03
CA SER A 270 -4.32 -15.06 6.63
C SER A 270 -3.15 -14.28 7.23
N ALA A 271 -2.75 -14.56 8.48
CA ALA A 271 -1.57 -13.95 9.09
C ALA A 271 -0.28 -14.32 8.35
N VAL A 272 -0.14 -15.58 7.94
CA VAL A 272 1.00 -16.06 7.11
C VAL A 272 1.05 -15.32 5.77
N VAL A 273 -0.07 -15.23 5.06
CA VAL A 273 -0.17 -14.50 3.78
C VAL A 273 0.13 -13.01 3.97
N ASN A 274 -0.28 -12.42 5.10
CA ASN A 274 -0.05 -11.02 5.40
C ASN A 274 1.44 -10.73 5.58
N VAL A 275 2.17 -11.53 6.37
CA VAL A 275 3.63 -11.41 6.47
C VAL A 275 4.26 -11.55 5.08
N ALA A 276 3.88 -12.58 4.32
CA ALA A 276 4.43 -12.82 2.99
C ALA A 276 4.17 -11.68 1.99
N SER A 277 3.09 -10.91 2.19
CA SER A 277 2.70 -9.79 1.31
C SER A 277 3.41 -8.47 1.65
N PHE A 278 3.89 -8.33 2.89
CA PHE A 278 4.71 -7.18 3.29
C PHE A 278 6.19 -7.37 2.94
N LEU A 279 6.64 -8.63 2.84
CA LEU A 279 7.97 -9.02 2.35
C LEU A 279 8.07 -8.86 0.83
#